data_AF-A0A6V7HSV5-F1
#
_entry.id   AF-A0A6V7HSV5-F1
#
_cell.length_a   1.000
_cell.length_b   1.000
_cell.length_c   1.000
_cell.angle_alpha   90.00
_cell.angle_beta   90.00
_cell.angle_gamma   90.00
#
_symmetry.space_group_name_H-M   'P 1'
#
loop_
_entity.id
_entity.type
_entity.pdbx_description
1 polymer ?
#
loop_
_entity_poly.entity_id
_entity_poly.type
_entity_poly.pdbx_seq_one_letter_code
_entity_poly.pdbx_strand_id
1 'polypeptide(L)'
;VKKLKGLSWNVGAVGNAAWTGARLCDILADLGINEDDWDHVQFEGFDLDPSGVPYGASIPIARALDPRADVLLAYEMNGETIPRDHGYPIRAIVPGVVGARNVKWLAKIVISKEESPSQFQRGDYKGFSPSTDWDTVDFSKSPAIQDMPVISAICNIVPGETVELKDGKLNVK
;
A
#
# COMPACT_ATOMS: atom_id res chain seq x y z
N VAL A 1 21.38 9.17 17.43
CA VAL A 1 20.33 8.76 16.47
C VAL A 1 18.99 9.26 17.00
N LYS A 2 18.21 10.01 16.21
CA LYS A 2 16.86 10.48 16.60
C LYS A 2 15.95 9.26 16.71
N LYS A 3 15.20 9.11 17.81
CA LYS A 3 14.24 8.02 17.97
C LYS A 3 13.00 8.32 17.12
N LEU A 4 12.55 7.34 16.33
CA LEU A 4 11.34 7.42 15.52
C LEU A 4 10.20 6.64 16.19
N LYS A 5 8.95 6.99 15.88
CA LYS A 5 7.77 6.19 16.25
C LYS A 5 7.39 5.32 15.07
N GLY A 6 7.19 4.02 15.31
CA GLY A 6 6.79 3.07 14.29
C GLY A 6 7.27 1.66 14.61
N LEU A 7 6.80 0.69 13.82
CA LEU A 7 7.32 -0.66 13.86
C LEU A 7 8.77 -0.66 13.37
N SER A 8 9.65 -1.38 14.07
CA SER A 8 11.07 -1.49 13.74
C SER A 8 11.28 -2.52 12.64
N TRP A 9 10.89 -2.16 11.42
CA TRP A 9 11.13 -2.97 10.24
C TRP A 9 12.62 -3.02 9.91
N ASN A 10 13.10 -4.18 9.48
CA ASN A 10 14.35 -4.31 8.73
C ASN A 10 14.02 -4.27 7.22
N VAL A 11 14.89 -4.79 6.36
CA VAL A 11 14.72 -4.82 4.89
C VAL A 11 13.57 -5.71 4.39
N GLY A 12 12.93 -6.49 5.27
CA GLY A 12 11.92 -7.50 4.91
C GLY A 12 10.47 -7.02 4.85
N ALA A 13 10.19 -5.73 5.02
CA ALA A 13 8.84 -5.17 4.87
C ALA A 13 8.43 -4.99 3.39
N VAL A 14 8.71 -6.01 2.57
CA VAL A 14 8.45 -6.08 1.14
C VAL A 14 8.20 -7.53 0.75
N GLY A 15 7.34 -7.75 -0.23
CA GLY A 15 7.02 -9.09 -0.74
C GLY A 15 6.48 -9.02 -2.17
N ASN A 16 6.52 -10.15 -2.87
CA ASN A 16 5.99 -10.27 -4.23
C ASN A 16 5.12 -11.54 -4.33
N ALA A 17 4.04 -11.44 -5.09
CA ALA A 17 3.13 -12.53 -5.37
C ALA A 17 2.42 -12.28 -6.70
N ALA A 18 1.99 -13.35 -7.38
CA ALA A 18 1.02 -13.25 -8.45
C ALA A 18 -0.39 -13.08 -7.85
N TRP A 19 -1.16 -12.12 -8.34
CA TRP A 19 -2.51 -11.85 -7.84
C TRP A 19 -3.53 -12.09 -8.95
N THR A 20 -4.61 -12.81 -8.65
CA THR A 20 -5.76 -12.98 -9.55
C THR A 20 -6.97 -12.27 -8.94
N GLY A 21 -7.69 -11.52 -9.76
CA GLY A 21 -8.79 -10.69 -9.30
C GLY A 21 -9.62 -10.11 -10.43
N ALA A 22 -10.74 -9.49 -10.07
CA ALA A 22 -11.47 -8.62 -11.00
C ALA A 22 -10.74 -7.29 -11.13
N ARG A 23 -10.62 -6.76 -12.36
CA ARG A 23 -10.00 -5.45 -12.58
C ARG A 23 -10.96 -4.37 -12.12
N LEU A 24 -10.46 -3.43 -11.32
CA LEU A 24 -11.28 -2.35 -10.78
C LEU A 24 -11.83 -1.46 -11.91
N CYS A 25 -11.04 -1.18 -12.94
CA CYS A 25 -11.46 -0.38 -14.08
C CYS A 25 -12.69 -0.97 -14.79
N ASP A 26 -12.78 -2.30 -14.91
CA ASP A 26 -13.88 -2.97 -15.60
C ASP A 26 -15.19 -2.85 -14.78
N ILE A 27 -15.08 -2.96 -13.45
CA ILE A 27 -16.22 -2.75 -12.53
C ILE A 27 -16.70 -1.30 -12.57
N LEU A 28 -15.77 -0.33 -12.53
CA LEU A 28 -16.11 1.09 -12.56
C LEU A 28 -16.73 1.50 -13.90
N ALA A 29 -16.24 0.94 -15.01
CA ALA A 29 -16.78 1.17 -16.34
C ALA A 29 -18.19 0.58 -16.49
N ASP A 30 -18.46 -0.62 -15.96
CA ASP A 30 -19.80 -1.23 -15.95
C ASP A 30 -20.82 -0.39 -15.15
N LEU A 31 -20.36 0.27 -14.09
CA LEU A 31 -21.14 1.22 -13.30
C LEU A 31 -21.27 2.62 -13.93
N GLY A 32 -20.63 2.87 -15.08
CA GLY A 32 -20.67 4.16 -15.77
C GLY A 32 -19.91 5.28 -15.05
N ILE A 33 -18.92 4.95 -14.21
CA ILE A 33 -18.11 5.94 -13.49
C ILE A 33 -17.12 6.60 -14.46
N ASN A 34 -17.08 7.94 -14.43
CA ASN A 34 -16.19 8.76 -15.24
C ASN A 34 -15.19 9.53 -14.35
N GLU A 35 -13.98 9.72 -14.87
CA GLU A 35 -12.91 10.53 -14.27
C GLU A 35 -13.29 12.01 -14.13
N ASP A 36 -14.15 12.54 -15.02
CA ASP A 36 -14.55 13.96 -14.96
C ASP A 36 -15.46 14.29 -13.74
N ASP A 37 -16.13 13.29 -13.18
CA ASP A 37 -17.14 13.48 -12.13
C ASP A 37 -16.58 13.28 -10.71
N TRP A 38 -15.42 12.64 -10.59
CA TRP A 38 -14.86 12.13 -9.34
C TRP A 38 -13.35 12.29 -9.33
N ASP A 39 -12.73 12.19 -8.15
CA ASP A 39 -11.26 12.38 -8.03
C ASP A 39 -10.58 11.15 -7.42
N HIS A 40 -11.31 10.35 -6.65
CA HIS A 40 -10.77 9.26 -5.85
C HIS A 40 -11.69 8.05 -5.75
N VAL A 41 -11.05 6.88 -5.62
CA VAL A 41 -11.68 5.65 -5.14
C VAL A 41 -11.17 5.37 -3.74
N GLN A 42 -12.08 5.30 -2.78
CA GLN A 42 -11.81 4.96 -1.39
C GLN A 42 -12.16 3.50 -1.12
N PHE A 43 -11.38 2.86 -0.27
CA PHE A 43 -11.53 1.47 0.15
C PHE A 43 -11.65 1.43 1.67
N GLU A 44 -12.60 0.65 2.18
CA GLU A 44 -12.74 0.37 3.62
C GLU A 44 -12.64 -1.14 3.86
N GLY A 45 -11.86 -1.54 4.87
CA GLY A 45 -11.73 -2.92 5.33
C GLY A 45 -12.78 -3.30 6.37
N PHE A 46 -12.93 -4.60 6.63
CA PHE A 46 -13.75 -5.13 7.72
C PHE A 46 -13.08 -5.00 9.10
N ASP A 47 -11.78 -4.73 9.15
CA ASP A 47 -11.04 -4.54 10.40
C ASP A 47 -11.32 -3.16 11.00
N LEU A 48 -11.73 -3.16 12.27
CA LEU A 48 -12.13 -1.98 13.02
C LEU A 48 -11.13 -1.68 14.13
N ASP A 49 -10.89 -0.40 14.37
CA ASP A 49 -10.21 0.06 15.59
C ASP A 49 -11.14 -0.09 16.82
N PRO A 50 -10.63 0.13 18.05
CA PRO A 50 -11.45 0.04 19.26
C PRO A 50 -12.66 1.01 19.32
N SER A 51 -12.67 2.05 18.48
CA SER A 51 -13.78 3.01 18.36
C SER A 51 -14.79 2.60 17.27
N GLY A 52 -14.56 1.48 16.59
CA GLY A 52 -15.41 0.98 15.50
C GLY A 52 -15.14 1.62 14.14
N VAL A 53 -14.02 2.32 13.97
CA VAL A 53 -13.65 2.95 12.69
C VAL A 53 -12.86 1.96 11.83
N PRO A 54 -13.25 1.71 10.57
CA PRO A 54 -12.55 0.77 9.72
C PRO A 54 -11.18 1.28 9.26
N TYR A 55 -10.26 0.37 8.95
CA TYR A 55 -9.11 0.74 8.14
C TYR A 55 -9.58 1.23 6.78
N GLY A 56 -9.02 2.35 6.31
CA GLY A 56 -9.36 2.89 5.00
C GLY A 56 -8.19 3.59 4.33
N ALA A 57 -8.23 3.60 3.00
CA ALA A 57 -7.27 4.29 2.14
C ALA A 57 -7.94 4.68 0.81
N SER A 58 -7.25 5.46 -0.01
CA SER A 58 -7.75 5.81 -1.35
C SER A 58 -6.64 5.95 -2.39
N ILE A 59 -7.03 5.77 -3.64
CA ILE A 59 -6.20 6.05 -4.82
C ILE A 59 -6.90 7.07 -5.73
N PRO A 60 -6.18 7.81 -6.59
CA PRO A 60 -6.79 8.68 -7.59
C PRO A 60 -7.68 7.89 -8.56
N ILE A 61 -8.81 8.48 -8.97
CA ILE A 61 -9.76 7.86 -9.91
C ILE A 61 -9.10 7.52 -11.25
N ALA A 62 -8.21 8.39 -11.73
CA ALA A 62 -7.47 8.22 -12.98
C ALA A 62 -6.71 6.88 -12.99
N ARG A 63 -6.10 6.53 -11.86
CA ARG A 63 -5.41 5.24 -11.69
C ARG A 63 -6.38 4.06 -11.61
N ALA A 64 -7.51 4.24 -10.92
CA ALA A 64 -8.51 3.19 -10.80
C ALA A 64 -9.17 2.86 -12.14
N LEU A 65 -9.29 3.83 -13.03
CA LEU A 65 -9.84 3.69 -14.39
C LEU A 65 -8.80 3.31 -15.45
N ASP A 66 -7.50 3.57 -15.24
CA ASP A 66 -6.47 3.23 -16.22
C ASP A 66 -6.31 1.70 -16.36
N PRO A 67 -6.61 1.11 -17.53
CA PRO A 67 -6.48 -0.32 -17.74
C PRO A 67 -5.03 -0.82 -17.62
N ARG A 68 -4.02 0.05 -17.71
CA ARG A 68 -2.59 -0.30 -17.59
C ARG A 68 -2.08 -0.23 -16.16
N ALA A 69 -2.88 0.29 -15.23
CA ALA A 69 -2.51 0.37 -13.82
C ALA A 69 -2.71 -0.96 -13.08
N ASP A 70 -3.41 -1.92 -13.70
CA ASP A 70 -3.66 -3.27 -13.18
C ASP A 70 -4.18 -3.28 -11.72
N VAL A 71 -5.08 -2.35 -11.39
CA VAL A 71 -5.72 -2.33 -10.07
C VAL A 71 -6.73 -3.47 -9.98
N LEU A 72 -6.55 -4.35 -9.00
CA LEU A 72 -7.36 -5.56 -8.83
C LEU A 72 -8.14 -5.55 -7.51
N LEU A 73 -9.36 -6.08 -7.57
CA LEU A 73 -10.03 -6.70 -6.44
C LEU A 73 -9.64 -8.18 -6.44
N ALA A 74 -8.54 -8.49 -5.74
CA ALA A 74 -7.91 -9.80 -5.76
C ALA A 74 -8.61 -10.77 -4.81
N TYR A 75 -8.81 -12.00 -5.26
CA TYR A 75 -9.34 -13.14 -4.49
C TYR A 75 -8.40 -14.37 -4.50
N GLU A 76 -7.33 -14.35 -5.30
CA GLU A 76 -6.22 -15.33 -5.23
C GLU A 76 -4.85 -14.65 -5.04
N MET A 77 -3.94 -15.39 -4.41
CA MET A 77 -2.53 -15.07 -4.24
C MET A 77 -1.70 -16.31 -4.57
N ASN A 78 -0.82 -16.21 -5.57
CA ASN A 78 0.02 -17.28 -6.09
C ASN A 78 -0.77 -18.51 -6.59
N GLY A 79 -1.91 -18.26 -7.26
CA GLY A 79 -2.75 -19.32 -7.83
C GLY A 79 -3.63 -20.06 -6.82
N GLU A 80 -3.60 -19.65 -5.55
CA GLU A 80 -4.39 -20.22 -4.46
C GLU A 80 -5.32 -19.15 -3.88
N THR A 81 -6.38 -19.58 -3.19
CA THR A 81 -7.26 -18.66 -2.45
C THR A 81 -6.44 -17.79 -1.47
N ILE A 82 -6.73 -16.49 -1.41
CA ILE A 82 -6.00 -15.56 -0.54
C ILE A 82 -6.03 -16.05 0.93
N PRO A 83 -4.87 -16.18 1.60
CA PRO A 83 -4.84 -16.48 3.03
C PRO A 83 -5.47 -15.37 3.87
N ARG A 84 -6.02 -15.71 5.05
CA ARG A 84 -6.69 -14.74 5.93
C ARG A 84 -5.86 -13.50 6.24
N ASP A 85 -4.58 -13.67 6.58
CA ASP A 85 -3.68 -12.54 6.90
C ASP A 85 -3.40 -11.62 5.70
N HIS A 86 -3.60 -12.13 4.49
CA HIS A 86 -3.43 -11.40 3.24
C HIS A 86 -4.72 -10.80 2.69
N GLY A 87 -5.86 -10.96 3.38
CA GLY A 87 -7.08 -10.22 3.08
C GLY A 87 -8.27 -11.04 2.58
N TYR A 88 -8.33 -12.35 2.85
CA TYR A 88 -9.50 -13.17 2.50
C TYR A 88 -10.83 -12.52 2.92
N PRO A 89 -11.90 -12.53 2.09
CA PRO A 89 -11.95 -13.16 0.75
C PRO A 89 -11.43 -12.27 -0.38
N ILE A 90 -11.44 -10.95 -0.18
CA ILE A 90 -11.10 -9.96 -1.22
C ILE A 90 -10.21 -8.86 -0.63
N ARG A 91 -9.19 -8.45 -1.38
CA ARG A 91 -8.40 -7.25 -1.10
C ARG A 91 -8.27 -6.36 -2.32
N ALA A 92 -7.97 -5.09 -2.11
CA ALA A 92 -7.41 -4.24 -3.15
C ALA A 92 -5.92 -4.56 -3.37
N ILE A 93 -5.52 -4.63 -4.64
CA ILE A 93 -4.13 -4.62 -5.10
C ILE A 93 -3.93 -3.44 -6.05
N VAL A 94 -2.98 -2.57 -5.72
CA VAL A 94 -2.64 -1.37 -6.47
C VAL A 94 -1.14 -1.42 -6.82
N PRO A 95 -0.78 -1.93 -8.00
CA PRO A 95 0.62 -2.03 -8.42
C PRO A 95 1.36 -0.69 -8.41
N GLY A 96 2.63 -0.71 -8.02
CA GLY A 96 3.51 0.46 -7.95
C GLY A 96 3.25 1.41 -6.76
N VAL A 97 2.20 1.16 -5.97
CA VAL A 97 1.77 2.02 -4.86
C VAL A 97 2.11 1.39 -3.51
N VAL A 98 2.36 2.23 -2.51
CA VAL A 98 2.65 1.81 -1.13
C VAL A 98 1.60 0.82 -0.59
N GLY A 99 2.06 -0.17 0.18
CA GLY A 99 1.21 -1.24 0.72
C GLY A 99 -0.01 -0.77 1.51
N ALA A 100 0.04 0.43 2.11
CA ALA A 100 -1.09 1.04 2.82
C ALA A 100 -2.34 1.25 1.94
N ARG A 101 -2.20 1.42 0.62
CA ARG A 101 -3.35 1.59 -0.27
C ARG A 101 -3.98 0.27 -0.72
N ASN A 102 -3.34 -0.85 -0.41
CA ASN A 102 -3.77 -2.18 -0.78
C ASN A 102 -4.67 -2.76 0.34
N VAL A 103 -5.84 -2.16 0.56
CA VAL A 103 -6.76 -2.51 1.66
C VAL A 103 -7.12 -3.99 1.65
N LYS A 104 -6.88 -4.66 2.77
CA LYS A 104 -7.23 -6.07 3.00
C LYS A 104 -8.66 -6.18 3.55
N TRP A 105 -9.25 -7.37 3.43
CA TRP A 105 -10.58 -7.65 3.98
C TRP A 105 -11.61 -6.63 3.48
N LEU A 106 -11.62 -6.38 2.17
CA LEU A 106 -12.34 -5.28 1.56
C LEU A 106 -13.84 -5.41 1.80
N ALA A 107 -14.42 -4.40 2.47
CA ALA A 107 -15.83 -4.34 2.83
C ALA A 107 -16.61 -3.36 1.95
N LYS A 108 -15.97 -2.25 1.57
CA LYS A 108 -16.65 -1.15 0.85
C LYS A 108 -15.71 -0.44 -0.12
N ILE A 109 -16.30 -0.02 -1.23
CA ILE A 109 -15.69 0.89 -2.22
C ILE A 109 -16.57 2.13 -2.31
N VAL A 110 -15.96 3.31 -2.25
CA VAL A 110 -16.64 4.60 -2.33
C VAL A 110 -16.01 5.44 -3.42
N ILE A 111 -16.82 5.94 -4.36
CA ILE A 111 -16.37 6.90 -5.37
C ILE A 111 -16.58 8.30 -4.81
N SER A 112 -15.53 9.14 -4.84
CA SER A 112 -15.51 10.40 -4.11
C SER A 112 -14.71 11.48 -4.83
N LYS A 113 -15.04 12.75 -4.54
CA LYS A 113 -14.22 13.92 -4.93
C LYS A 113 -13.07 14.20 -3.98
N GLU A 114 -12.99 13.44 -2.89
CA GLU A 114 -11.97 13.61 -1.87
C GLU A 114 -11.25 12.30 -1.58
N GLU A 115 -10.00 12.39 -1.13
CA GLU A 115 -9.31 11.24 -0.54
C GLU A 115 -10.09 10.67 0.64
N SER A 116 -9.83 9.40 0.96
CA SER A 116 -10.36 8.75 2.16
C SER A 116 -10.14 9.64 3.39
N PRO A 117 -11.16 9.82 4.25
CA PRO A 117 -11.01 10.58 5.50
C PRO A 117 -10.26 9.78 6.58
N SER A 118 -9.93 8.51 6.33
CA SER A 118 -9.21 7.63 7.24
C SER A 118 -7.93 8.28 7.77
N GLN A 119 -7.64 8.05 9.06
CA GLN A 119 -6.40 8.49 9.70
C GLN A 119 -5.17 7.97 8.94
N PHE A 120 -5.23 6.77 8.36
CA PHE A 120 -4.14 6.18 7.58
C PHE A 120 -3.96 6.80 6.17
N GLN A 121 -4.91 7.63 5.72
CA GLN A 121 -4.77 8.42 4.49
C GLN A 121 -4.38 9.87 4.83
N ARG A 122 -5.03 10.48 5.82
CA ARG A 122 -4.89 11.91 6.12
C ARG A 122 -3.79 12.22 7.14
N GLY A 123 -3.59 11.36 8.13
CA GLY A 123 -2.73 11.60 9.30
C GLY A 123 -1.57 10.61 9.47
N ASP A 124 -1.28 9.78 8.46
CA ASP A 124 -0.14 8.86 8.45
C ASP A 124 0.37 8.65 6.99
N TYR A 125 1.46 7.91 6.80
CA TYR A 125 2.06 7.57 5.50
C TYR A 125 2.33 8.80 4.62
N LYS A 126 3.02 9.79 5.18
CA LYS A 126 3.47 11.03 4.52
C LYS A 126 4.94 11.30 4.79
N GLY A 127 5.63 11.88 3.82
CA GLY A 127 7.03 12.28 3.95
C GLY A 127 7.16 13.73 4.44
N PHE A 128 8.11 14.01 5.33
CA PHE A 128 8.36 15.35 5.86
C PHE A 128 9.84 15.70 5.83
N SER A 129 10.14 16.99 5.96
CA SER A 129 11.51 17.47 6.12
C SER A 129 12.16 16.84 7.37
N PRO A 130 13.47 16.53 7.36
CA PRO A 130 14.19 16.07 8.55
C PRO A 130 14.11 17.05 9.75
N SER A 131 13.80 18.33 9.51
CA SER A 131 13.63 19.36 10.54
C SER A 131 12.28 19.33 11.25
N THR A 132 11.31 18.55 10.75
CA THR A 132 9.97 18.43 11.36
C THR A 132 10.00 17.51 12.58
N ASP A 133 9.24 17.85 13.61
CA ASP A 133 9.02 17.06 14.82
C ASP A 133 7.52 16.98 15.19
N TRP A 134 7.17 16.24 16.24
CA TRP A 134 5.79 15.96 16.62
C TRP A 134 4.98 17.19 17.03
N ASP A 135 5.64 18.23 17.51
CA ASP A 135 5.02 19.51 17.88
C ASP A 135 4.84 20.46 16.70
N THR A 136 5.47 20.16 15.56
CA THR A 136 5.52 21.01 14.36
C THR A 136 4.95 20.34 13.11
N VAL A 137 4.63 19.05 13.18
CA VAL A 137 4.07 18.30 12.05
C VAL A 137 2.69 18.80 11.68
N ASP A 138 2.49 19.02 10.38
CA ASP A 138 1.21 19.37 9.79
C ASP A 138 0.99 18.46 8.59
N PHE A 139 0.13 17.45 8.77
CA PHE A 139 -0.13 16.44 7.75
C PHE A 139 -0.82 16.98 6.50
N SER A 140 -1.41 18.18 6.53
CA SER A 140 -2.01 18.80 5.35
C SER A 140 -0.96 19.29 4.34
N LYS A 141 0.29 19.52 4.79
CA LYS A 141 1.38 20.08 3.98
C LYS A 141 2.16 19.05 3.17
N SER A 142 1.82 17.77 3.29
CA SER A 142 2.47 16.70 2.57
C SER A 142 1.42 15.83 1.87
N PRO A 143 1.66 15.40 0.63
CA PRO A 143 0.76 14.46 -0.04
C PRO A 143 0.81 13.09 0.63
N ALA A 144 -0.32 12.37 0.61
CA ALA A 144 -0.33 10.96 0.97
C ALA A 144 0.63 10.19 0.04
N ILE A 145 1.47 9.32 0.59
CA ILE A 145 2.35 8.48 -0.23
C ILE A 145 1.46 7.60 -1.11
N GLN A 146 1.75 7.64 -2.41
CA GLN A 146 1.17 6.79 -3.45
C GLN A 146 2.31 5.95 -4.03
N ASP A 147 2.91 6.40 -5.13
CA ASP A 147 4.06 5.75 -5.75
C ASP A 147 5.28 5.76 -4.81
N MET A 148 6.00 4.65 -4.78
CA MET A 148 7.21 4.49 -3.97
C MET A 148 8.47 4.88 -4.78
N PRO A 149 9.46 5.53 -4.16
CA PRO A 149 10.75 5.77 -4.82
C PRO A 149 11.50 4.45 -5.03
N VAL A 150 12.58 4.51 -5.82
CA VAL A 150 13.47 3.36 -6.03
C VAL A 150 14.06 2.87 -4.69
N ILE A 151 14.02 1.56 -4.47
CA ILE A 151 14.58 0.89 -3.29
C ILE A 151 15.43 -0.32 -3.70
N SER A 152 16.41 -0.67 -2.86
CA SER A 152 17.17 -1.92 -2.95
C SER A 152 17.72 -2.30 -1.56
N ALA A 153 18.02 -3.59 -1.36
CA ALA A 153 18.62 -4.11 -0.14
C ALA A 153 19.48 -5.34 -0.46
N ILE A 154 20.53 -5.55 0.34
CA ILE A 154 21.31 -6.80 0.34
C ILE A 154 20.57 -7.80 1.22
N CYS A 155 20.30 -8.99 0.70
CA CYS A 155 19.42 -9.99 1.30
C CYS A 155 20.15 -11.23 1.81
N ASN A 156 21.40 -11.46 1.40
CA ASN A 156 22.11 -12.71 1.68
C ASN A 156 23.32 -12.58 2.62
N ILE A 157 23.61 -11.38 3.11
CA ILE A 157 24.70 -11.10 4.05
C ILE A 157 24.18 -10.12 5.09
N VAL A 158 24.41 -10.40 6.38
CA VAL A 158 23.98 -9.52 7.48
C VAL A 158 25.17 -8.77 8.11
N PRO A 159 24.96 -7.55 8.65
CA PRO A 159 26.02 -6.82 9.33
C PRO A 159 26.66 -7.63 10.46
N GLY A 160 27.99 -7.78 10.42
CA GLY A 160 28.77 -8.52 11.43
C GLY A 160 28.95 -10.01 11.13
N GLU A 161 28.37 -10.53 10.05
CA GLU A 161 28.58 -11.91 9.62
C GLU A 161 30.02 -12.15 9.13
N THR A 162 30.63 -13.26 9.56
CA THR A 162 31.87 -13.76 8.95
C THR A 162 31.51 -14.71 7.82
N VAL A 163 31.97 -14.39 6.61
CA VAL A 163 31.65 -15.14 5.39
C VAL A 163 32.88 -15.87 4.85
N GLU A 164 32.68 -17.10 4.35
CA GLU A 164 33.72 -17.84 3.65
C GLU A 164 33.74 -17.48 2.15
N LEU A 165 34.94 -17.28 1.61
CA LEU A 165 35.11 -17.01 0.18
C LEU A 165 35.09 -18.32 -0.61
N LYS A 166 34.31 -18.36 -1.69
CA LYS A 166 34.33 -19.46 -2.66
C LYS A 166 35.22 -19.06 -3.84
N ASP A 167 36.34 -19.76 -4.03
CA ASP A 167 37.34 -19.46 -5.07
C ASP A 167 37.83 -18.00 -5.04
N GLY A 168 37.99 -17.45 -3.82
CA GLY A 168 38.39 -16.05 -3.61
C GLY A 168 37.29 -15.03 -3.89
N LYS A 169 36.03 -15.45 -4.08
CA LYS A 169 34.89 -14.59 -4.40
C LYS A 169 33.79 -14.67 -3.35
N LEU A 170 33.08 -13.55 -3.19
CA LEU A 170 31.87 -13.42 -2.40
C LEU A 170 30.71 -13.07 -3.33
N ASN A 171 29.61 -13.83 -3.25
CA ASN A 171 28.39 -13.53 -3.98
C ASN A 171 27.48 -12.65 -3.11
N VAL A 172 27.18 -11.44 -3.58
CA VAL A 172 26.25 -10.51 -2.92
C VAL A 172 24.95 -10.48 -3.72
N LYS A 173 23.82 -10.57 -3.02
CA LYS A 173 22.47 -10.55 -3.58
C LYS A 173 21.58 -9.61 -2.79
#